data_AF-A0A5E8H243-F1
#
_entry.id   AF-A0A5E8H243-F1
#
_cell.length_a   1.000
_cell.length_b   1.000
_cell.length_c   1.000
_cell.angle_alpha   90.00
_cell.angle_beta   90.00
_cell.angle_gamma   90.00
#
_symmetry.space_group_name_H-M   'P 1'
#
loop_
_entity.id
_entity.type
_entity.pdbx_description
1 polymer ?
#
loop_
_entity_poly.entity_id
_entity_poly.type
_entity_poly.pdbx_seq_one_letter_code
_entity_poly.pdbx_strand_id
1 'polypeptide(L)' 'MTIDRSLDPSGRTPEQRAQDAVQRIASQAEPIPLTQGGGHRLDMQVLYEEIVAALRETVDDIAFCTDTKPNH' A
#
# COMPACT_ATOMS: atom_id res chain seq x y z
N MET A 1 21.46 13.29 10.40
CA MET A 1 20.31 13.03 9.51
C MET A 1 19.08 12.97 10.40
N THR A 2 18.21 13.96 10.32
CA THR A 2 16.93 13.96 11.01
C THR A 2 16.04 12.97 10.27
N ILE A 3 15.74 11.82 10.88
CA ILE A 3 14.79 10.87 10.30
C ILE A 3 13.42 11.52 10.43
N ASP A 4 12.86 11.94 9.30
CA ASP A 4 11.47 12.36 9.26
C ASP A 4 10.60 11.13 9.52
N ARG A 5 9.96 11.10 10.68
CA ARG A 5 9.15 9.96 11.14
C ARG A 5 7.91 9.70 10.29
N SER A 6 7.56 10.60 9.36
CA SER A 6 6.49 10.36 8.40
C SER A 6 6.92 9.52 7.20
N LEU A 7 8.22 9.28 7.02
CA LEU A 7 8.77 8.60 5.85
C LEU A 7 9.19 7.17 6.18
N ASP A 8 8.99 6.26 5.22
CA ASP A 8 9.60 4.92 5.29
C ASP A 8 11.13 5.01 5.15
N PRO A 9 11.88 3.90 5.34
CA PRO A 9 13.34 3.88 5.14
C PRO A 9 13.80 4.31 3.73
N SER A 10 12.89 4.33 2.76
CA SER A 10 13.12 4.77 1.37
C SER A 10 12.74 6.24 1.13
N GLY A 11 12.26 6.96 2.15
CA GLY A 11 11.89 8.38 2.04
C GLY A 11 10.49 8.64 1.47
N ARG A 12 9.62 7.63 1.39
CA ARG A 12 8.24 7.75 0.86
C ARG A 12 7.25 8.08 1.96
N THR A 13 6.23 8.88 1.67
CA THR A 13 5.09 9.12 2.58
C THR A 13 4.08 7.97 2.55
N PRO A 14 3.20 7.84 3.56
CA PRO A 14 2.13 6.84 3.55
C PRO A 14 1.21 6.94 2.33
N GLU A 15 0.90 8.17 1.89
CA GLU A 15 0.05 8.41 0.72
C GLU A 15 0.71 7.93 -0.57
N GLN A 16 2.03 8.14 -0.71
CA GLN A 16 2.78 7.63 -1.87
C GLN A 16 2.75 6.10 -1.91
N ARG A 17 2.93 5.45 -0.76
CA ARG A 17 2.87 3.98 -0.67
C ARG A 17 1.48 3.43 -0.99
N ALA A 18 0.43 4.09 -0.50
CA ALA A 18 -0.94 3.73 -0.83
C ALA A 18 -1.23 3.89 -2.34
N GLN A 19 -0.73 4.98 -2.96
CA GLN A 19 -0.83 5.17 -4.41
C GLN A 19 -0.10 4.09 -5.19
N ASP A 20 1.12 3.70 -4.77
CA ASP A 20 1.89 2.63 -5.39
C ASP A 20 1.13 1.30 -5.35
N ALA A 21 0.51 0.96 -4.22
CA ALA A 21 -0.31 -0.26 -4.09
C ALA A 21 -1.51 -0.25 -5.05
N VAL A 22 -2.23 0.87 -5.13
CA VAL A 22 -3.35 1.02 -6.07
C VAL A 22 -2.88 0.89 -7.52
N GLN A 23 -1.73 1.47 -7.88
CA GLN A 23 -1.15 1.36 -9.22
C GLN A 23 -0.78 -0.09 -9.57
N ARG A 24 -0.20 -0.85 -8.62
CA ARG A 24 0.11 -2.28 -8.82
C ARG A 24 -1.14 -3.13 -8.99
N ILE A 25 -2.19 -2.85 -8.24
CA ILE A 25 -3.49 -3.53 -8.39
C ILE A 25 -4.08 -3.21 -9.77
N ALA A 26 -4.08 -1.94 -10.17
CA ALA A 26 -4.63 -1.51 -11.44
C ALA A 26 -3.87 -2.07 -12.65
N SER A 27 -2.54 -2.21 -12.57
CA SER A 27 -1.73 -2.74 -13.68
C SER A 27 -1.94 -4.24 -13.92
N GLN A 28 -2.41 -4.97 -12.91
CA GLN A 28 -2.72 -6.40 -12.98
C GLN A 28 -4.18 -6.67 -13.40
N ALA A 29 -4.98 -5.61 -13.54
CA ALA A 29 -6.39 -5.70 -13.84
C ALA A 29 -6.63 -5.84 -15.37
N GLU A 30 -7.32 -6.89 -15.79
CA GLU A 30 -7.69 -7.08 -17.18
C GLU A 30 -8.93 -6.23 -17.53
N PRO A 31 -8.93 -5.46 -18.63
CA PRO A 31 -10.08 -4.66 -19.01
C PRO A 31 -11.26 -5.53 -19.44
N ILE A 32 -12.44 -5.21 -18.92
CA ILE A 32 -13.71 -5.79 -19.37
C ILE A 32 -14.27 -4.90 -20.47
N PRO A 33 -14.66 -5.44 -21.64
CA PRO A 33 -15.29 -4.66 -22.69
C PRO A 33 -16.54 -3.93 -22.17
N LEU A 34 -16.77 -2.69 -22.62
CA LEU A 34 -17.97 -1.92 -22.26
C LEU A 34 -19.27 -2.65 -22.66
N THR A 35 -19.22 -3.45 -23.72
CA THR A 35 -20.33 -4.31 -24.17
C THR A 35 -20.70 -5.41 -23.17
N GLN A 36 -19.82 -5.71 -22.21
CA GLN A 36 -20.02 -6.69 -21.13
C GLN A 36 -20.23 -6.02 -19.76
N GLY A 37 -20.45 -4.70 -19.74
CA GLY A 37 -20.66 -3.92 -18.51
C GLY A 37 -19.48 -3.05 -18.10
N GLY A 38 -18.31 -3.19 -18.76
CA GLY A 38 -17.12 -2.39 -18.47
C GLY A 38 -16.45 -2.75 -17.13
N GLY A 39 -15.38 -2.01 -16.81
CA GLY A 39 -14.59 -2.21 -15.58
C GLY A 39 -13.34 -3.06 -15.81
N HIS A 40 -12.81 -3.62 -14.72
CA HIS A 40 -11.63 -4.46 -14.74
C HIS A 40 -11.84 -5.75 -13.96
N ARG A 41 -11.36 -6.87 -14.51
CA ARG A 41 -11.24 -8.15 -13.80
C ARG A 41 -9.91 -8.16 -13.09
N LEU A 42 -9.95 -8.50 -11.82
CA LEU A 42 -8.77 -8.75 -11.01
C LEU A 42 -8.84 -10.17 -10.48
N ASP A 43 -7.69 -10.83 -10.45
CA ASP A 43 -7.56 -12.07 -9.71
C ASP A 43 -7.68 -11.78 -8.21
N MET A 44 -8.59 -12.48 -7.54
CA MET A 44 -8.89 -12.28 -6.12
C MET A 44 -7.71 -12.63 -5.22
N GLN A 45 -6.88 -13.61 -5.61
CA GLN A 45 -5.70 -13.99 -4.86
C GLN A 45 -4.65 -12.89 -4.93
N VAL A 46 -4.40 -12.35 -6.13
CA VAL A 46 -3.48 -11.22 -6.34
C VAL A 46 -3.94 -9.98 -5.55
N LEU A 47 -5.23 -9.66 -5.62
CA LEU A 47 -5.80 -8.54 -4.89
C LEU A 47 -5.60 -8.70 -3.37
N TYR A 48 -5.86 -9.90 -2.86
CA TYR A 48 -5.68 -10.20 -1.44
C TYR A 48 -4.22 -10.01 -1.02
N GLU A 49 -3.27 -10.51 -1.80
CA GLU A 49 -1.84 -10.39 -1.51
C GLU A 49 -1.39 -8.92 -1.46
N GLU A 50 -1.80 -8.08 -2.42
CA GLU A 50 -1.47 -6.65 -2.43
C GLU A 50 -2.09 -5.91 -1.24
N ILE A 51 -3.34 -6.22 -0.87
CA ILE A 51 -3.99 -5.61 0.30
C ILE A 51 -3.28 -6.01 1.60
N VAL A 52 -2.93 -7.29 1.76
CA VAL A 52 -2.20 -7.77 2.94
C VAL A 52 -0.82 -7.12 3.02
N ALA A 53 -0.12 -6.99 1.89
CA ALA A 53 1.17 -6.31 1.84
C ALA A 53 1.06 -4.83 2.26
N ALA A 54 0.10 -4.10 1.70
CA ALA A 54 -0.13 -2.69 2.07
C ALA A 54 -0.55 -2.52 3.54
N LEU A 55 -1.38 -3.43 4.06
CA LEU A 55 -1.80 -3.42 5.46
C LEU A 55 -0.61 -3.70 6.39
N ARG A 56 0.24 -4.67 6.05
CA ARG A 56 1.44 -4.99 6.83
C ARG A 56 2.40 -3.81 6.89
N GLU A 57 2.63 -3.15 5.77
CA GLU A 57 3.46 -1.93 5.71
C GLU A 57 2.89 -0.84 6.65
N THR A 58 1.56 -0.64 6.64
CA THR A 58 0.88 0.29 7.56
C THR A 58 1.04 -0.11 9.04
N VAL A 59 0.95 -1.40 9.35
CA VAL A 59 1.14 -1.90 10.73
C VAL A 59 2.59 -1.71 11.18
N ASP A 60 3.56 -2.00 10.31
CA ASP A 60 4.98 -1.80 10.59
C ASP A 60 5.29 -0.32 10.83
N ASP A 61 4.67 0.60 10.08
CA ASP A 61 4.77 2.05 10.30
C ASP A 61 4.22 2.48 11.67
N ILE A 62 3.05 1.96 12.06
CA ILE A 62 2.44 2.24 13.37
C ILE A 62 3.35 1.71 14.48
N ALA A 63 3.85 0.47 14.35
CA ALA A 63 4.75 -0.14 15.31
C ALA A 63 6.02 0.71 15.49
N PHE A 64 6.65 1.12 14.39
CA PHE A 64 7.83 2.00 14.40
C PHE A 64 7.55 3.35 15.07
N CYS A 65 6.39 3.96 14.80
CA CYS A 65 5.97 5.20 15.46
C CYS A 65 5.74 5.02 16.98
N THR A 66 5.25 3.85 17.40
CA THR A 66 4.91 3.58 18.81
C THR A 66 6.09 3.14 19.67
N ASP A 67 7.08 2.43 19.11
CA ASP A 67 8.23 1.87 19.83
C ASP A 67 9.25 2.94 20.26
N THR A 68 9.09 4.18 19.80
CA THR A 68 10.01 5.30 20.06
C THR A 68 9.49 6.30 21.09
N LYS A 69 8.56 5.91 21.97
CA LYS A 69 8.35 6.62 23.24
C LYS A 69 9.60 6.43 24.12
N PRO A 70 10.36 7.48 24.44
CA PRO A 70 11.45 7.34 25.39
C PRO A 70 10.83 6.99 26.73
N ASN A 71 11.18 5.83 27.28
CA ASN A 71 10.98 5.55 28.71
C ASN A 71 11.70 6.66 29.47
N HIS A 72 10.95 7.61 30.02
CA HIS A 72 11.41 8.57 31.00
C HIS A 72 10.49 8.55 32.21
#